data_AF-A0A7V8X7M1-F1
#
_entry.id   AF-A0A7V8X7M1-F1
#
_cell.length_a   1.000
_cell.length_b   1.000
_cell.length_c   1.000
_cell.angle_alpha   90.00
_cell.angle_beta   90.00
_cell.angle_gamma   90.00
#
_symmetry.space_group_name_H-M   'P 1'
#
loop_
_entity.id
_entity.type
_entity.pdbx_description
1 polymer ?
#
loop_
_entity_poly.entity_id
_entity_poly.type
_entity_poly.pdbx_seq_one_letter_code
_entity_poly.pdbx_strand_id
1 'polypeptide(L)'
;MTGWTFGYDDFDPDKERQREALMTLANGYVGTRGAMPHARDGDVHYPGTYIAGVYDRARSEIEGNTVEIESIVNIPDWLPLTWRIDGGAWLNLAEVTISD
;
A
#
# COMPACT_ATOMS: atom_id res chain seq x y z
N MET A 1 -7.13 5.10 -23.13
CA MET A 1 -7.74 5.72 -21.93
C MET A 1 -8.69 6.84 -22.37
N THR A 2 -9.89 6.91 -21.80
CA THR A 2 -10.81 8.06 -22.00
C THR A 2 -10.39 9.20 -21.07
N GLY A 3 -11.02 10.38 -21.20
CA GLY A 3 -10.77 11.50 -20.27
C GLY A 3 -11.15 11.24 -18.80
N TRP A 4 -11.66 10.06 -18.47
CA TRP A 4 -12.09 9.67 -17.12
C TRP A 4 -11.34 8.46 -16.55
N THR A 5 -10.38 7.89 -17.29
CA THR A 5 -9.61 6.72 -16.85
C THR A 5 -8.16 7.10 -16.59
N PHE A 6 -7.66 6.72 -15.43
CA PHE A 6 -6.26 6.81 -15.06
C PHE A 6 -5.74 5.41 -14.76
N GLY A 7 -4.58 5.03 -15.30
CA GLY A 7 -4.09 3.64 -15.24
C GLY A 7 -2.60 3.55 -15.55
N TYR A 8 -1.99 2.47 -15.08
CA TYR A 8 -0.63 2.02 -15.39
C TYR A 8 -0.72 0.60 -15.96
N ASP A 9 0.15 0.29 -16.92
CA ASP A 9 0.22 -0.98 -17.66
C ASP A 9 1.52 -1.75 -17.39
N ASP A 10 2.36 -1.28 -16.47
CA ASP A 10 3.65 -1.84 -16.13
C ASP A 10 3.82 -1.97 -14.60
N PHE A 11 4.83 -2.74 -14.20
CA PHE A 11 5.31 -2.81 -12.82
C PHE A 11 6.71 -2.19 -12.74
N ASP A 12 6.88 -1.18 -11.89
CA ASP A 12 8.16 -0.52 -11.66
C ASP A 12 8.35 -0.34 -10.14
N PRO A 13 9.22 -1.15 -9.49
CA PRO A 13 9.40 -1.14 -8.04
C PRO A 13 9.66 0.25 -7.44
N ASP A 14 10.34 1.13 -8.17
CA ASP A 14 10.69 2.47 -7.69
C ASP A 14 9.49 3.43 -7.69
N LYS A 15 8.43 3.09 -8.44
CA LYS A 15 7.22 3.92 -8.59
C LYS A 15 6.02 3.39 -7.81
N GLU A 16 6.03 2.14 -7.35
CA GLU A 16 4.84 1.50 -6.76
C GLU A 16 4.29 2.27 -5.55
N ARG A 17 5.13 2.77 -4.63
CA ARG A 17 4.66 3.60 -3.49
C ARG A 17 3.91 4.86 -3.94
N GLN A 18 4.33 5.49 -5.05
CA GLN A 18 3.64 6.64 -5.62
C GLN A 18 2.32 6.23 -6.27
N ARG A 19 2.33 5.13 -7.03
CA ARG A 19 1.14 4.60 -7.71
C ARG A 19 0.06 4.20 -6.72
N GLU A 20 0.44 3.53 -5.64
CA GLU A 20 -0.45 3.21 -4.51
C GLU A 20 -1.11 4.46 -3.91
N ALA A 21 -0.39 5.58 -3.84
CA ALA A 21 -0.96 6.84 -3.36
C ALA A 21 -1.99 7.39 -4.37
N LEU A 22 -1.62 7.44 -5.66
CA LEU A 22 -2.47 7.97 -6.73
C LEU A 22 -3.71 7.11 -7.01
N MET A 23 -3.61 5.80 -6.78
CA MET A 23 -4.68 4.82 -6.98
C MET A 23 -5.48 4.53 -5.69
N THR A 24 -5.38 5.39 -4.68
CA THR A 24 -6.16 5.28 -3.44
C THR A 24 -7.66 5.42 -3.72
N LEU A 25 -8.47 4.53 -3.15
CA LEU A 25 -9.93 4.67 -3.12
C LEU A 25 -10.39 5.05 -1.71
N ALA A 26 -11.35 5.98 -1.62
CA ALA A 26 -11.89 6.44 -0.35
C ALA A 26 -13.33 6.93 -0.49
N ASN A 27 -14.09 6.89 0.62
CA ASN A 27 -15.48 7.35 0.67
C ASN A 27 -15.75 8.37 1.79
N GLY A 28 -14.70 8.95 2.37
CA GLY A 28 -14.78 9.89 3.50
C GLY A 28 -14.84 9.22 4.88
N TYR A 29 -15.20 7.94 4.96
CA TYR A 29 -15.14 7.15 6.19
C TYR A 29 -13.88 6.27 6.26
N VAL A 30 -13.58 5.58 5.16
CA VAL A 30 -12.41 4.72 5.01
C VAL A 30 -11.67 5.05 3.71
N GLY A 31 -10.35 4.96 3.74
CA GLY A 31 -9.48 5.07 2.57
C GLY A 31 -8.50 3.90 2.53
N THR A 32 -8.31 3.31 1.35
CA THR A 32 -7.34 2.23 1.12
C THR A 32 -6.44 2.62 -0.04
N ARG A 33 -5.12 2.63 0.20
CA ARG A 33 -4.10 2.84 -0.84
C ARG A 33 -4.29 1.80 -1.93
N GLY A 34 -4.01 2.17 -3.18
CA GLY A 34 -4.14 1.29 -4.35
C GLY A 34 -3.05 0.22 -4.44
N ALA A 35 -2.69 -0.41 -3.33
CA ALA A 35 -1.74 -1.52 -3.29
C ALA A 35 -2.36 -2.78 -3.90
N MET A 36 -1.54 -3.57 -4.56
CA MET A 36 -1.98 -4.85 -5.09
C MET A 36 -2.38 -5.78 -3.92
N PRO A 37 -3.41 -6.64 -4.08
CA PRO A 37 -3.84 -7.56 -3.02
C PRO A 37 -2.75 -8.50 -2.49
N HIS A 38 -1.75 -8.80 -3.30
CA HIS A 38 -0.61 -9.65 -2.92
C HIS A 38 0.59 -8.86 -2.38
N ALA A 39 0.54 -7.53 -2.40
CA ALA A 39 1.59 -6.67 -1.91
C ALA A 39 1.74 -6.80 -0.39
N ARG A 40 2.97 -6.64 0.10
CA ARG A 40 3.30 -6.64 1.52
C ARG A 40 4.11 -5.40 1.83
N ASP A 41 3.95 -4.88 3.04
CA ASP A 41 4.82 -3.81 3.52
C ASP A 41 6.29 -4.24 3.45
N GLY A 42 7.11 -3.39 2.85
CA GLY A 42 8.51 -3.63 2.52
C GLY A 42 9.06 -2.49 1.67
N ASP A 43 10.19 -2.68 1.00
CA ASP A 43 10.84 -1.55 0.29
C ASP A 43 9.97 -1.02 -0.88
N VAL A 44 9.31 -1.91 -1.61
CA VAL A 44 8.55 -1.60 -2.82
C VAL A 44 7.14 -1.10 -2.54
N HIS A 45 6.47 -1.67 -1.55
CA HIS A 45 5.05 -1.47 -1.31
C HIS A 45 4.78 -0.95 0.11
N TYR A 46 3.70 -0.19 0.26
CA TYR A 46 3.21 0.26 1.55
C TYR A 46 1.68 0.17 1.57
N PRO A 47 1.11 -1.05 1.68
CA PRO A 47 -0.33 -1.21 1.80
C PRO A 47 -0.82 -0.45 3.02
N GLY A 48 -1.88 0.34 2.83
CA GLY A 48 -2.39 1.20 3.89
C GLY A 48 -3.89 1.37 3.83
N THR A 49 -4.55 1.06 4.95
CA THR A 49 -5.97 1.31 5.15
C THR A 49 -6.16 2.22 6.36
N TYR A 50 -6.98 3.24 6.21
CA TYR A 50 -7.17 4.28 7.22
C TYR A 50 -8.66 4.54 7.44
N ILE A 51 -9.07 4.66 8.70
CA ILE A 51 -10.46 4.98 9.07
C ILE A 51 -10.48 6.36 9.72
N ALA A 52 -11.35 7.24 9.22
CA ALA A 52 -11.56 8.56 9.80
C ALA A 52 -11.99 8.44 11.27
N GLY A 53 -11.27 9.11 12.16
CA GLY A 53 -11.53 9.04 13.60
C GLY A 53 -10.71 7.99 14.36
N VAL A 54 -9.95 7.14 13.67
CA VAL A 54 -9.09 6.13 14.32
C VAL A 54 -7.64 6.64 14.34
N TYR A 55 -7.22 7.14 15.49
CA TYR A 55 -5.90 7.74 15.71
C TYR A 55 -5.17 7.02 16.85
N ASP A 56 -3.85 7.12 16.85
CA ASP A 56 -3.00 6.70 17.95
C ASP A 56 -1.93 7.76 18.23
N ARG A 57 -1.40 7.76 19.46
CA ARG A 57 -0.32 8.64 19.90
C ARG A 57 0.96 7.85 20.04
N ALA A 58 1.86 8.03 19.08
CA ALA A 58 3.18 7.44 19.14
C ALA A 58 4.19 8.47 19.65
N ARG A 59 5.08 8.04 20.55
CA ARG A 59 6.25 8.81 20.96
C ARG A 59 7.44 8.42 20.11
N SER A 60 8.11 9.43 19.57
CA SER A 60 9.30 9.28 18.74
C SER A 60 10.43 10.15 19.29
N GLU A 61 11.65 9.64 19.23
CA GLU A 61 12.85 10.42 19.51
C GLU A 61 13.31 11.12 18.23
N ILE A 62 13.26 12.46 18.22
CA ILE A 62 13.69 13.28 17.09
C ILE A 62 14.73 14.28 17.61
N GLU A 63 15.95 14.18 17.09
CA GLU A 63 17.07 15.05 17.48
C GLU A 63 17.30 15.13 19.01
N GLY A 64 17.10 14.01 19.71
CA GLY A 64 17.25 13.91 21.17
C GLY A 64 16.07 14.45 21.99
N ASN A 65 14.95 14.76 21.35
CA ASN A 65 13.72 15.16 22.02
C ASN A 65 12.65 14.08 21.83
N THR A 66 11.96 13.71 22.91
CA THR A 66 10.74 12.91 22.82
C THR A 66 9.60 13.78 22.30
N VAL A 67 9.11 13.48 21.10
CA VAL A 67 7.95 14.11 20.47
C VAL A 67 6.80 13.12 20.46
N GLU A 68 5.63 13.53 20.97
CA GLU A 68 4.40 12.75 20.87
C GLU A 68 3.57 13.28 19.70
N ILE A 69 3.28 12.41 18.74
CA ILE A 69 2.51 12.76 17.54
C ILE A 69 1.23 11.92 17.52
N GLU A 70 0.08 12.58 17.44
CA GLU A 70 -1.19 11.95 17.17
C GLU A 70 -1.37 11.82 15.65
N SER A 71 -1.59 10.62 15.14
CA SER A 71 -1.70 10.35 13.71
C SER A 71 -2.74 9.27 13.41
N ILE A 72 -3.34 9.36 12.22
CA ILE A 72 -4.24 8.32 11.75
C ILE A 72 -3.44 7.04 11.56
N VAL A 73 -3.94 5.94 12.12
CA VAL A 73 -3.22 4.66 12.09
C VAL A 73 -3.50 3.90 10.81
N ASN A 74 -2.47 3.24 10.31
CA ASN A 74 -2.66 2.18 9.34
C ASN A 74 -3.30 0.98 10.06
N ILE A 75 -4.58 0.69 9.76
CA ILE A 75 -5.31 -0.42 10.35
C ILE A 75 -4.92 -1.76 9.68
N PRO A 76 -5.32 -2.93 10.22
CA PRO A 76 -5.07 -4.20 9.57
C PRO A 76 -5.54 -4.22 8.11
N ASP A 77 -4.66 -4.67 7.23
CA ASP A 77 -4.92 -4.75 5.79
C ASP A 77 -6.01 -5.78 5.50
N TRP A 78 -7.00 -5.38 4.71
CA TRP A 78 -8.17 -6.18 4.32
C TRP A 78 -8.11 -6.65 2.86
N LEU A 79 -7.12 -6.20 2.10
CA LEU A 79 -6.82 -6.66 0.75
C LEU A 79 -6.07 -7.99 0.60
N PRO A 80 -5.41 -8.60 1.62
CA PRO A 80 -4.49 -9.72 1.40
C PRO A 80 -5.08 -10.88 0.61
N LEU A 81 -4.57 -11.07 -0.60
CA LEU A 81 -4.83 -12.20 -1.47
C LEU A 81 -3.55 -12.52 -2.23
N THR A 82 -2.98 -13.70 -1.98
CA THR A 82 -1.81 -14.21 -2.69
C THR A 82 -2.09 -15.60 -3.23
N TRP A 83 -1.27 -16.05 -4.16
CA TRP A 83 -1.39 -17.33 -4.83
C TRP A 83 -0.02 -17.85 -5.24
N ARG A 84 0.02 -19.13 -5.60
CA ARG A 84 1.18 -19.81 -6.18
C ARG A 84 0.69 -20.84 -7.17
N ILE A 85 1.55 -21.20 -8.12
CA ILE A 85 1.28 -22.26 -9.09
C ILE A 85 1.84 -23.57 -8.52
N ASP A 86 0.98 -24.57 -8.35
CA ASP A 86 1.30 -25.87 -7.78
C ASP A 86 2.08 -25.77 -6.44
N GLY A 87 3.28 -26.35 -6.39
CA GLY A 87 4.19 -26.31 -5.25
C GLY A 87 5.25 -25.20 -5.32
N GLY A 88 5.11 -24.24 -6.22
CA GLY A 88 6.08 -23.16 -6.45
C GLY A 88 6.14 -22.11 -5.34
N ALA A 89 6.91 -21.06 -5.61
CA ALA A 89 6.98 -19.89 -4.74
C ALA A 89 5.64 -19.11 -4.75
N TRP A 90 5.36 -18.41 -3.65
CA TRP A 90 4.28 -17.43 -3.60
C TRP A 90 4.58 -16.29 -4.57
N LEU A 91 3.53 -15.72 -5.19
CA LEU A 91 3.68 -14.63 -6.14
C LEU A 91 4.49 -13.47 -5.52
N ASN A 92 5.56 -13.09 -6.20
CA ASN A 92 6.30 -11.86 -6.01
C ASN A 92 6.61 -11.25 -7.38
N LEU A 93 6.07 -10.07 -7.67
CA LEU A 93 6.24 -9.41 -8.97
C LEU A 93 7.70 -9.03 -9.26
N ALA A 94 8.53 -8.86 -8.22
CA ALA A 94 9.96 -8.59 -8.39
C ALA A 94 10.77 -9.84 -8.83
N GLU A 95 10.17 -11.03 -8.77
CA GLU A 95 10.86 -12.31 -9.02
C GLU A 95 10.32 -13.04 -10.27
N VAL A 96 9.37 -12.46 -10.99
CA VAL A 96 8.72 -13.09 -12.16
C VAL A 96 8.79 -12.21 -13.40
N THR A 97 8.71 -12.84 -14.56
CA THR A 97 8.51 -12.11 -15.82
C THR A 97 7.03 -11.82 -16.01
N ILE A 98 6.72 -10.56 -16.27
CA ILE A 98 5.36 -10.08 -16.55
C ILE A 98 5.27 -9.82 -18.06
N SER A 99 4.21 -10.30 -18.68
CA SER A 99 3.89 -10.06 -20.10
C SER A 99 2.39 -9.88 -20.26
N ASP A 100 1.99 -9.05 -21.22
CA ASP A 100 0.59 -8.82 -21.61
C ASP A 100 -0.04 -10.01 -22.37
#